data_AF-A0A7W1K967-F1
#
_entry.id   AF-A0A7W1K967-F1
#
_cell.length_a   1.000
_cell.length_b   1.000
_cell.length_c   1.000
_cell.angle_alpha   90.00
_cell.angle_beta   90.00
_cell.angle_gamma   90.00
#
_symmetry.space_group_name_H-M   'P 1'
#
loop_
_entity.id
_entity.type
_entity.pdbx_description
1 polymer ?
#
loop_
_entity_poly.entity_id
_entity_poly.type
_entity_poly.pdbx_seq_one_letter_code
_entity_poly.pdbx_strand_id
1 'polypeptide(L)'
;MQLAPARPNVELRSGADGGQIVVLGFPYDAYIVNAVRAIPGRRFDWDAKEWWAPVDDWVGVHVAEVLERFPDLSSSGEVDAWLAAIKRRWIGHVSTTRFDGRGWWVLATRAGTPPEELVAGFVEHDGKLLAPLTASGALALSEEDNARLDAGANRCVEALLSGDLDPPPARLTAARTFDGERLRLDVLWDPQIGEAFGKLPGAEERGRTLPVDPWVVPALDEFLVLHGVAVDGPGEFTLAALR
;
A
#
# COMPACT_ATOMS: atom_id res chain seq x y z
N MET A 1 -24.97 29.32 37.66
CA MET A 1 -24.59 29.05 36.26
C MET A 1 -23.91 27.70 36.23
N GLN A 2 -24.62 26.67 35.80
CA GLN A 2 -24.08 25.31 35.75
C GLN A 2 -23.23 25.25 34.47
N LEU A 3 -21.91 25.18 34.61
CA LEU A 3 -21.01 24.98 33.47
C LEU A 3 -21.45 23.68 32.79
N ALA A 4 -21.77 23.74 31.50
CA ALA A 4 -21.96 22.53 30.72
C ALA A 4 -20.72 21.66 30.91
N PRO A 5 -20.86 20.33 31.10
CA PRO A 5 -19.71 19.46 31.22
C PRO A 5 -18.81 19.69 30.00
N ALA A 6 -17.51 19.85 30.25
CA ALA A 6 -16.53 19.99 29.18
C ALA A 6 -16.72 18.80 28.22
N ARG A 7 -17.13 19.10 26.99
CA ARG A 7 -17.24 18.07 25.96
C ARG A 7 -15.82 17.65 25.56
N PRO A 8 -15.59 16.34 25.32
CA PRO A 8 -14.32 15.89 24.80
C PRO A 8 -14.05 16.54 23.44
N ASN A 9 -12.77 16.69 23.09
CA ASN A 9 -12.38 17.22 21.79
C ASN A 9 -12.60 16.22 20.67
N VAL A 10 -12.50 14.93 20.98
CA VAL A 10 -12.67 13.84 20.03
C VAL A 10 -13.75 12.89 20.52
N GLU A 11 -14.80 12.70 19.74
CA GLU A 11 -15.92 11.83 20.08
C GLU A 11 -16.49 11.10 18.88
N LEU A 12 -17.18 9.98 19.11
CA LEU A 12 -17.95 9.30 18.08
C LEU A 12 -19.36 9.89 18.01
N ARG A 13 -19.88 10.04 16.79
CA ARG A 13 -21.27 10.47 16.54
C ARG A 13 -21.86 9.65 15.40
N SER A 14 -23.19 9.71 15.26
CA SER A 14 -23.87 9.21 14.06
C SER A 14 -23.78 10.25 12.94
N GLY A 15 -23.34 9.82 11.76
CA GLY A 15 -23.36 10.59 10.53
C GLY A 15 -24.76 10.69 9.92
N ALA A 16 -24.91 11.54 8.90
CA ALA A 16 -26.19 11.79 8.23
C ALA A 16 -26.73 10.56 7.46
N ASP A 17 -25.84 9.64 7.08
CA ASP A 17 -26.14 8.37 6.42
C ASP A 17 -26.39 7.22 7.41
N GLY A 18 -26.35 7.48 8.72
CA GLY A 18 -26.49 6.48 9.77
C GLY A 18 -25.19 5.72 10.08
N GLY A 19 -24.10 5.97 9.35
CA GLY A 19 -22.77 5.44 9.69
C GLY A 19 -22.20 6.10 10.95
N GLN A 20 -21.21 5.48 11.58
CA GLN A 20 -20.46 6.15 12.66
C GLN A 20 -19.39 7.07 12.07
N ILE A 21 -19.26 8.25 12.66
CA ILE A 21 -18.19 9.22 12.36
C ILE A 21 -17.42 9.55 13.63
N VAL A 22 -16.12 9.78 13.48
CA VAL A 22 -15.34 10.44 14.52
C VAL A 22 -15.37 11.94 14.26
N VAL A 23 -15.63 12.73 15.30
CA VAL A 23 -15.66 14.19 15.25
C VAL A 23 -14.53 14.74 16.09
N LEU A 24 -13.81 15.73 15.55
CA LEU A 24 -12.74 16.45 16.20
C LEU A 24 -13.11 17.94 16.28
N GLY A 25 -13.40 18.41 17.50
CA GLY A 25 -13.72 19.78 17.84
C GLY A 25 -12.69 20.38 18.80
N PHE A 26 -11.97 21.40 18.35
CA PHE A 26 -10.92 22.07 19.13
C PHE A 26 -10.79 23.53 18.68
N PRO A 27 -10.31 24.45 19.56
CA PRO A 27 -9.98 25.80 19.15
C PRO A 27 -8.97 25.80 18.01
N TYR A 28 -9.07 26.76 17.08
CA TYR A 28 -8.19 26.79 15.92
C TYR A 28 -6.71 26.77 16.33
N ASP A 29 -6.00 25.73 15.88
CA ASP A 29 -4.56 25.60 15.97
C ASP A 29 -4.05 25.06 14.62
N ALA A 30 -3.09 25.76 14.02
CA ALA A 30 -2.59 25.43 12.68
C ALA A 30 -1.87 24.08 12.64
N TYR A 31 -1.22 23.66 13.73
CA TYR A 31 -0.52 22.38 13.82
C TYR A 31 -1.50 21.22 13.96
N ILE A 32 -2.54 21.37 14.79
CA ILE A 32 -3.60 20.36 14.90
C ILE A 32 -4.34 20.23 13.58
N VAL A 33 -4.71 21.35 12.94
CA VAL A 33 -5.36 21.34 11.61
C VAL A 33 -4.50 20.64 10.57
N ASN A 34 -3.18 20.86 10.57
CA ASN A 34 -2.30 20.19 9.63
C ASN A 34 -2.25 18.66 9.86
N ALA A 35 -2.27 18.21 11.12
CA ALA A 35 -2.33 16.78 11.43
C ALA A 35 -3.69 16.16 11.05
N VAL A 36 -4.80 16.83 11.36
CA VAL A 36 -6.15 16.41 10.96
C VAL A 36 -6.27 16.34 9.44
N ARG A 37 -5.53 17.18 8.71
CA ARG A 37 -5.48 17.12 7.24
C ARG A 37 -4.84 15.85 6.67
N ALA A 38 -4.19 15.02 7.46
CA ALA A 38 -3.72 13.71 7.01
C ALA A 38 -4.83 12.65 7.05
N ILE A 39 -5.90 12.86 7.84
CA ILE A 39 -6.96 11.86 8.04
C ILE A 39 -7.69 11.55 6.72
N PRO A 40 -7.76 10.27 6.29
CA PRO A 40 -8.51 9.83 5.12
C PRO A 40 -10.01 10.13 5.27
N GLY A 41 -10.69 10.43 4.15
CA GLY A 41 -12.14 10.63 4.17
C GLY A 41 -12.66 11.86 4.93
N ARG A 42 -11.78 12.60 5.63
CA ARG A 42 -12.16 13.76 6.45
C ARG A 42 -12.96 14.82 5.69
N ARG A 43 -13.81 15.53 6.41
CA ARG A 43 -14.56 16.70 5.98
C ARG A 43 -14.57 17.74 7.09
N PHE A 44 -14.82 18.99 6.73
CA PHE A 44 -14.99 20.08 7.69
C PHE A 44 -16.43 20.56 7.65
N ASP A 45 -17.06 20.61 8.81
CA ASP A 45 -18.37 21.21 9.02
C ASP A 45 -18.19 22.70 9.32
N TRP A 46 -18.68 23.55 8.43
CA TRP A 46 -18.56 25.00 8.55
C TRP A 46 -19.49 25.59 9.60
N ASP A 47 -20.59 24.93 9.94
CA ASP A 47 -21.58 25.43 10.89
C ASP A 47 -21.14 25.08 12.32
N ALA A 48 -20.76 23.82 12.54
CA ALA A 48 -20.25 23.35 13.83
C ALA A 48 -18.79 23.77 14.08
N LYS A 49 -18.04 24.13 13.03
CA LYS A 49 -16.58 24.37 13.06
C LYS A 49 -15.79 23.15 13.53
N GLU A 50 -16.22 21.97 13.11
CA GLU A 50 -15.65 20.69 13.51
C GLU A 50 -15.14 19.91 12.29
N TRP A 51 -14.14 19.06 12.51
CA TRP A 51 -13.73 18.08 11.52
C TRP A 51 -14.43 16.76 11.80
N TRP A 52 -14.75 16.00 10.75
CA TRP A 52 -15.23 14.64 10.92
C TRP A 52 -14.69 13.70 9.84
N ALA A 53 -14.64 12.41 10.15
CA ALA A 53 -14.29 11.35 9.21
C ALA A 53 -15.12 10.09 9.50
N PRO A 54 -15.37 9.22 8.51
CA PRO A 54 -16.01 7.92 8.76
C PRO A 54 -15.15 7.09 9.74
N VAL A 55 -15.81 6.33 10.61
CA VAL A 55 -15.10 5.41 11.50
C VAL A 55 -14.58 4.23 10.68
N ASP A 56 -13.26 4.19 10.50
CA ASP A 56 -12.53 3.07 9.91
C ASP A 56 -11.14 2.92 10.57
N ASP A 57 -10.50 1.78 10.35
CA ASP A 57 -9.24 1.42 11.00
C ASP A 57 -8.09 2.38 10.66
N TRP A 58 -8.01 2.84 9.41
CA TRP A 58 -6.99 3.80 8.98
C TRP A 58 -7.25 5.20 9.52
N VAL A 59 -8.51 5.63 9.59
CA VAL A 59 -8.89 6.88 10.26
C VAL A 59 -8.51 6.80 11.73
N GLY A 60 -8.77 5.69 12.42
CA GLY A 60 -8.41 5.54 13.83
C GLY A 60 -6.90 5.55 14.09
N VAL A 61 -6.07 4.99 13.19
CA VAL A 61 -4.60 5.17 13.25
C VAL A 61 -4.24 6.65 13.27
N HIS A 62 -4.77 7.44 12.34
CA HIS A 62 -4.45 8.87 12.29
C HIS A 62 -5.03 9.66 13.46
N VAL A 63 -6.21 9.29 13.96
CA VAL A 63 -6.78 9.90 15.18
C VAL A 63 -5.90 9.60 16.39
N ALA A 64 -5.40 8.37 16.53
CA ALA A 64 -4.45 8.01 17.59
C ALA A 64 -3.15 8.81 17.48
N GLU A 65 -2.58 8.96 16.27
CA GLU A 65 -1.40 9.81 16.04
C GLU A 65 -1.64 11.28 16.43
N VAL A 66 -2.83 11.81 16.13
CA VAL A 66 -3.23 13.17 16.54
C VAL A 66 -3.29 13.29 18.07
N LEU A 67 -3.96 12.36 18.75
CA LEU A 67 -4.10 12.39 20.22
C LEU A 67 -2.76 12.20 20.94
N GLU A 68 -1.87 11.37 20.40
CA GLU A 68 -0.52 11.18 20.92
C GLU A 68 0.34 12.45 20.76
N ARG A 69 0.23 13.11 19.59
CA ARG A 69 0.98 14.33 19.30
C ARG A 69 0.49 15.56 20.06
N PHE A 70 -0.80 15.62 20.37
CA PHE A 70 -1.46 16.75 21.02
C PHE A 70 -2.17 16.29 22.31
N PRO A 71 -1.42 16.06 23.41
CA PRO A 71 -1.95 15.47 24.64
C PRO A 71 -2.98 16.37 25.38
N ASP A 72 -3.10 17.64 25.01
CA ASP A 72 -4.12 18.55 25.52
C ASP A 72 -5.52 18.27 24.94
N LEU A 73 -5.61 17.48 23.86
CA LEU A 73 -6.88 17.03 23.31
C LEU A 73 -7.42 15.85 24.11
N SER A 74 -8.62 16.03 24.65
CA SER A 74 -9.35 14.96 25.34
C SER A 74 -10.18 14.11 24.36
N SER A 75 -10.17 12.79 24.57
CA SER A 75 -11.05 11.83 23.88
C SER A 75 -12.23 11.41 24.76
N SER A 76 -13.32 10.99 24.13
CA SER A 76 -14.41 10.29 24.81
C SER A 76 -14.03 8.83 25.09
N GLY A 77 -14.68 8.20 26.07
CA GLY A 77 -14.45 6.78 26.37
C GLY A 77 -14.80 5.83 25.21
N GLU A 78 -15.75 6.21 24.35
CA GLU A 78 -16.07 5.46 23.13
C GLU A 78 -14.93 5.50 22.12
N VAL A 79 -14.28 6.66 21.97
CA VAL A 79 -13.08 6.81 21.14
C VAL A 79 -11.93 5.97 21.70
N ASP A 80 -11.70 6.01 23.01
CA ASP A 80 -10.64 5.20 23.64
C ASP A 80 -10.87 3.70 23.42
N ALA A 81 -12.10 3.23 23.57
CA ALA A 81 -12.46 1.83 23.31
C ALA A 81 -12.26 1.45 21.83
N TRP A 82 -12.65 2.33 20.91
CA TRP A 82 -12.46 2.13 19.47
C TRP A 82 -10.97 2.06 19.09
N LEU A 83 -10.16 3.00 19.57
CA LEU A 83 -8.71 3.01 19.31
C LEU A 83 -8.00 1.81 19.94
N ALA A 84 -8.44 1.37 21.13
CA ALA A 84 -7.91 0.16 21.77
C ALA A 84 -8.24 -1.11 20.96
N ALA A 85 -9.42 -1.16 20.32
CA ALA A 85 -9.78 -2.27 19.44
C ALA A 85 -8.92 -2.28 18.16
N ILE A 86 -8.61 -1.12 17.59
CA ILE A 86 -7.71 -0.99 16.44
C ILE A 86 -6.31 -1.52 16.75
N LYS A 87 -5.74 -1.18 17.91
CA LYS A 87 -4.39 -1.65 18.30
C LYS A 87 -4.25 -3.16 18.40
N ARG A 88 -5.36 -3.91 18.43
CA ARG A 88 -5.36 -5.39 18.42
C ARG A 88 -5.29 -5.98 17.01
N ARG A 89 -5.58 -5.19 15.98
CA ARG A 89 -5.48 -5.58 14.58
C ARG A 89 -4.19 -5.03 14.00
N TRP A 90 -3.59 -5.79 13.09
CA TRP A 90 -2.45 -5.27 12.35
C TRP A 90 -2.92 -4.32 11.26
N ILE A 91 -2.29 -3.14 11.19
CA ILE A 91 -2.50 -2.18 10.13
C ILE A 91 -1.14 -1.80 9.62
N GLY A 92 -0.92 -1.92 8.31
CA GLY A 92 0.38 -1.65 7.73
C GLY A 92 0.34 -1.44 6.23
N HIS A 93 1.43 -0.89 5.71
CA HIS A 93 1.72 -0.92 4.28
C HIS A 93 2.65 -2.08 3.97
N VAL A 94 2.41 -2.70 2.83
CA VAL A 94 3.24 -3.79 2.32
C VAL A 94 3.70 -3.40 0.93
N SER A 95 5.02 -3.39 0.77
CA SER A 95 5.69 -3.19 -0.52
C SER A 95 6.68 -4.32 -0.73
N THR A 96 7.39 -4.32 -1.85
CA THR A 96 8.41 -5.32 -2.15
C THR A 96 9.76 -4.67 -2.37
N THR A 97 10.82 -5.43 -2.12
CA THR A 97 12.19 -5.00 -2.40
C THR A 97 13.08 -6.18 -2.73
N ARG A 98 14.25 -5.86 -3.31
CA ARG A 98 15.33 -6.81 -3.47
C ARG A 98 16.23 -6.76 -2.24
N PHE A 99 16.46 -7.91 -1.63
CA PHE A 99 17.43 -8.07 -0.56
C PHE A 99 18.07 -9.46 -0.65
N ASP A 100 19.40 -9.52 -0.53
CA ASP A 100 20.19 -10.76 -0.64
C ASP A 100 19.88 -11.57 -1.92
N GLY A 101 19.81 -10.87 -3.05
CA GLY A 101 19.60 -11.49 -4.37
C GLY A 101 18.18 -12.01 -4.66
N ARG A 102 17.23 -11.88 -3.72
CA ARG A 102 15.85 -12.35 -3.87
C ARG A 102 14.82 -11.28 -3.47
N GLY A 103 13.55 -11.57 -3.72
CA GLY A 103 12.43 -10.72 -3.32
C GLY A 103 12.08 -10.85 -1.85
N TRP A 104 11.66 -9.74 -1.24
CA TRP A 104 11.16 -9.65 0.13
C TRP A 104 9.96 -8.71 0.20
N TRP A 105 9.05 -8.99 1.13
CA TRP A 105 8.09 -8.02 1.61
C TRP A 105 8.79 -6.98 2.48
N VAL A 106 8.41 -5.72 2.34
CA VAL A 106 8.75 -4.65 3.27
C VAL A 106 7.49 -4.32 4.06
N LEU A 107 7.52 -4.57 5.37
CA LEU A 107 6.38 -4.33 6.24
C LEU A 107 6.56 -2.99 6.98
N ALA A 108 5.66 -2.05 6.73
CA ALA A 108 5.61 -0.78 7.43
C ALA A 108 4.36 -0.73 8.33
N THR A 109 4.51 -1.23 9.55
CA THR A 109 3.45 -1.27 10.55
C THR A 109 3.06 0.14 11.02
N ARG A 110 1.75 0.37 11.09
CA ARG A 110 1.12 1.59 11.63
C ARG A 110 0.46 1.34 12.98
N ALA A 111 -0.15 0.18 13.16
CA ALA A 111 -0.71 -0.25 14.42
C ALA A 111 -0.71 -1.78 14.53
N GLY A 112 -0.77 -2.28 15.76
CA GLY A 112 -0.77 -3.71 16.05
C GLY A 112 0.55 -4.40 15.73
N THR A 113 0.51 -5.72 15.62
CA THR A 113 1.66 -6.57 15.33
C THR A 113 1.34 -7.41 14.09
N PRO A 114 2.22 -7.48 13.08
CA PRO A 114 1.99 -8.32 11.90
C PRO A 114 1.69 -9.79 12.27
N PRO A 115 0.86 -10.50 11.48
CA PRO A 115 0.64 -11.94 11.64
C PRO A 115 1.95 -12.73 11.67
N GLU A 116 2.02 -13.78 12.50
CA GLU A 116 3.24 -14.57 12.69
C GLU A 116 3.68 -15.23 11.38
N GLU A 117 2.72 -15.73 10.59
CA GLU A 117 2.94 -16.34 9.28
C GLU A 117 3.61 -15.38 8.30
N LEU A 118 3.31 -14.08 8.43
CA LEU A 118 3.89 -13.05 7.57
C LEU A 118 5.31 -12.69 7.97
N VAL A 119 5.65 -12.74 9.27
CA VAL A 119 6.99 -12.41 9.77
C VAL A 119 7.86 -13.63 10.01
N ALA A 120 7.42 -14.83 9.65
CA ALA A 120 8.24 -16.03 9.75
C ALA A 120 9.55 -15.86 8.94
N GLY A 121 10.69 -15.86 9.64
CA GLY A 121 12.01 -15.66 9.02
C GLY A 121 12.33 -14.21 8.63
N PHE A 122 11.67 -13.22 9.26
CA PHE A 122 11.95 -11.81 9.01
C PHE A 122 13.40 -11.43 9.38
N VAL A 123 13.86 -10.35 8.76
CA VAL A 123 15.10 -9.66 9.10
C VAL A 123 14.85 -8.17 9.23
N GLU A 124 15.58 -7.50 10.11
CA GLU A 124 15.61 -6.03 10.15
C GLU A 124 16.78 -5.53 9.31
N HIS A 125 16.51 -4.62 8.39
CA HIS A 125 17.52 -4.01 7.53
C HIS A 125 17.17 -2.55 7.25
N ASP A 126 18.13 -1.64 7.48
CA ASP A 126 17.95 -0.19 7.31
C ASP A 126 16.69 0.37 8.00
N GLY A 127 16.38 -0.13 9.20
CA GLY A 127 15.20 0.27 9.98
C GLY A 127 13.87 -0.20 9.38
N LYS A 128 13.89 -1.13 8.43
CA LYS A 128 12.72 -1.76 7.82
C LYS A 128 12.64 -3.23 8.25
N LEU A 129 11.43 -3.70 8.45
CA LEU A 129 11.16 -5.13 8.66
C LEU A 129 10.95 -5.78 7.30
N LEU A 130 11.85 -6.71 6.95
CA LEU A 130 11.79 -7.46 5.71
C LEU A 130 11.32 -8.88 6.00
N ALA A 131 10.27 -9.33 5.33
CA ALA A 131 9.78 -10.71 5.43
C ALA A 131 9.94 -11.46 4.10
N PRO A 132 10.26 -12.76 4.13
CA PRO A 132 10.45 -13.53 2.90
C PRO A 132 9.14 -13.68 2.12
N LEU A 133 9.23 -13.68 0.79
CA LEU A 133 8.11 -13.99 -0.10
C LEU A 133 7.76 -15.49 0.02
N THR A 134 6.77 -15.82 0.85
CA THR A 134 6.31 -17.20 1.08
C THR A 134 4.83 -17.35 0.79
N ALA A 135 4.40 -18.56 0.42
CA ALA A 135 2.98 -18.85 0.19
C ALA A 135 2.13 -18.63 1.45
N SER A 136 2.64 -18.99 2.63
CA SER A 136 1.98 -18.74 3.92
C SER A 136 1.83 -17.25 4.21
N GLY A 137 2.88 -16.45 3.96
CA GLY A 137 2.81 -14.99 4.08
C GLY A 137 1.85 -14.36 3.08
N ALA A 138 1.78 -14.88 1.84
CA ALA A 138 0.82 -14.42 0.83
C ALA A 138 -0.62 -14.73 1.22
N LEU A 139 -0.88 -15.91 1.79
CA LEU A 139 -2.20 -16.28 2.31
C LEU A 139 -2.61 -15.34 3.47
N ALA A 140 -1.70 -15.13 4.44
CA ALA A 140 -1.94 -14.20 5.53
C ALA A 140 -2.26 -12.78 5.02
N LEU A 141 -1.52 -12.28 4.02
CA LEU A 141 -1.80 -10.98 3.41
C LEU A 141 -3.15 -10.94 2.66
N SER A 142 -3.57 -12.04 2.05
CA SER A 142 -4.85 -12.10 1.33
C SER A 142 -6.07 -12.13 2.24
N GLU A 143 -5.90 -12.60 3.48
CA GLU A 143 -6.92 -12.62 4.51
C GLU A 143 -6.93 -11.33 5.35
N GLU A 144 -5.91 -10.47 5.19
CA GLU A 144 -5.78 -9.23 5.96
C GLU A 144 -6.40 -8.02 5.28
N ASP A 145 -7.60 -7.65 5.72
CA ASP A 145 -8.37 -6.51 5.19
C ASP A 145 -7.70 -5.14 5.44
N ASN A 146 -6.80 -5.07 6.41
CA ASN A 146 -6.21 -3.81 6.88
C ASN A 146 -4.80 -3.54 6.35
N ALA A 147 -4.21 -4.49 5.63
CA ALA A 147 -2.93 -4.32 4.96
C ALA A 147 -3.12 -3.61 3.62
N ARG A 148 -2.38 -2.52 3.40
CA ARG A 148 -2.36 -1.81 2.10
C ARG A 148 -1.15 -2.26 1.29
N LEU A 149 -1.40 -3.11 0.31
CA LEU A 149 -0.40 -3.61 -0.62
C LEU A 149 -0.20 -2.63 -1.77
N ASP A 150 1.05 -2.37 -2.14
CA ASP A 150 1.34 -1.72 -3.42
C ASP A 150 1.19 -2.68 -4.61
N ALA A 151 1.40 -2.18 -5.83
CA ALA A 151 1.22 -3.01 -7.03
C ALA A 151 2.22 -4.17 -7.13
N GLY A 152 3.47 -3.99 -6.68
CA GLY A 152 4.47 -5.07 -6.68
C GLY A 152 4.10 -6.14 -5.66
N ALA A 153 3.63 -5.70 -4.49
CA ALA A 153 3.20 -6.59 -3.44
C ALA A 153 2.00 -7.44 -3.83
N ASN A 154 0.96 -6.81 -4.40
CA ASN A 154 -0.21 -7.52 -4.91
C ASN A 154 0.17 -8.59 -5.94
N ARG A 155 1.03 -8.26 -6.92
CA ARG A 155 1.46 -9.24 -7.93
C ARG A 155 2.21 -10.43 -7.32
N CYS A 156 3.04 -10.19 -6.30
CA CYS A 156 3.73 -11.28 -5.61
C CYS A 156 2.74 -12.17 -4.84
N VAL A 157 1.70 -11.59 -4.21
CA VAL A 157 0.64 -12.37 -3.54
C VAL A 157 -0.09 -13.23 -4.57
N GLU A 158 -0.53 -12.64 -5.69
CA GLU A 158 -1.19 -13.36 -6.77
C GLU A 158 -0.33 -14.51 -7.33
N ALA A 159 0.97 -14.27 -7.56
CA ALA A 159 1.90 -15.27 -8.05
C ALA A 159 2.04 -16.46 -7.07
N LEU A 160 2.29 -16.17 -5.78
CA LEU A 160 2.47 -17.18 -4.75
C LEU A 160 1.20 -18.01 -4.53
N LEU A 161 0.03 -17.37 -4.50
CA LEU A 161 -1.26 -18.07 -4.38
C LEU A 161 -1.61 -18.90 -5.61
N SER A 162 -1.06 -18.54 -6.79
CA SER A 162 -1.19 -19.33 -8.02
C SER A 162 -0.18 -20.50 -8.10
N GLY A 163 0.68 -20.67 -7.08
CA GLY A 163 1.66 -21.75 -7.01
C GLY A 163 3.05 -21.43 -7.54
N ASP A 164 3.32 -20.18 -7.92
CA ASP A 164 4.66 -19.71 -8.30
C ASP A 164 5.48 -19.45 -7.03
N LEU A 165 6.17 -20.50 -6.54
CA LEU A 165 6.88 -20.47 -5.25
C LEU A 165 8.17 -19.62 -5.26
N ASP A 166 8.63 -19.21 -6.44
CA ASP A 166 9.79 -18.33 -6.61
C ASP A 166 9.46 -17.24 -7.65
N PRO A 167 8.62 -16.26 -7.28
CA PRO A 167 8.15 -15.26 -8.23
C PRO A 167 9.33 -14.52 -8.88
N PRO A 168 9.30 -14.29 -10.19
CA PRO A 168 10.37 -13.58 -10.89
C PRO A 168 10.44 -12.11 -10.41
N PRO A 169 11.59 -11.43 -10.55
CA PRO A 169 11.72 -10.05 -10.11
C PRO A 169 10.82 -9.07 -10.87
N ALA A 170 10.52 -9.39 -12.13
CA ALA A 170 9.53 -8.72 -12.95
C ALA A 170 8.98 -9.70 -14.01
N ARG A 171 7.84 -9.34 -14.61
CA ARG A 171 7.19 -10.11 -15.67
C ARG A 171 6.88 -9.20 -16.86
N LEU A 172 7.20 -9.66 -18.06
CA LEU A 172 6.80 -9.01 -19.31
C LEU A 172 5.45 -9.58 -19.76
N THR A 173 4.50 -8.70 -20.05
CA THR A 173 3.15 -9.06 -20.51
C THR A 173 2.79 -8.32 -21.79
N ALA A 174 1.93 -8.89 -22.64
CA ALA A 174 1.32 -8.17 -23.75
C ALA A 174 0.00 -7.52 -23.28
N ALA A 175 -0.08 -6.19 -23.38
CA ALA A 175 -1.24 -5.42 -22.97
C ALA A 175 -1.83 -4.65 -24.16
N ARG A 176 -3.15 -4.77 -24.36
CA ARG A 176 -3.86 -3.93 -25.34
C ARG A 176 -4.19 -2.57 -24.73
N THR A 177 -3.70 -1.52 -25.38
CA THR A 177 -4.01 -0.13 -25.03
C THR A 177 -4.90 0.50 -26.11
N PHE A 178 -5.36 1.73 -25.88
CA PHE A 178 -6.14 2.46 -26.89
C PHE A 178 -5.33 2.76 -28.16
N ASP A 179 -4.00 2.82 -28.04
CA ASP A 179 -3.05 3.12 -29.12
C ASP A 179 -2.37 1.85 -29.67
N GLY A 180 -3.03 0.70 -29.48
CA GLY A 180 -2.54 -0.61 -29.94
C GLY A 180 -1.93 -1.46 -28.83
N GLU A 181 -1.41 -2.61 -29.22
CA GLU A 181 -0.75 -3.54 -28.30
C GLU A 181 0.61 -2.99 -27.88
N ARG A 182 0.99 -3.26 -26.63
CA ARG A 182 2.25 -2.88 -26.02
C ARG A 182 2.80 -4.04 -25.21
N LEU A 183 4.12 -4.18 -25.21
CA LEU A 183 4.81 -5.03 -24.23
C LEU A 183 4.98 -4.22 -22.95
N ARG A 184 4.46 -4.70 -21.83
CA ARG A 184 4.47 -4.01 -20.54
C ARG A 184 5.30 -4.77 -19.53
N LEU A 185 6.14 -4.05 -18.79
CA LEU A 185 6.87 -4.61 -17.66
C LEU A 185 6.09 -4.42 -16.35
N ASP A 186 5.65 -5.53 -15.80
CA ASP A 186 5.06 -5.64 -14.48
C ASP A 186 6.15 -6.00 -13.45
N VAL A 187 6.61 -5.02 -12.68
CA VAL A 187 7.61 -5.24 -11.62
C VAL A 187 6.96 -5.93 -10.42
N LEU A 188 7.56 -7.03 -9.97
CA LEU A 188 7.09 -7.80 -8.81
C LEU A 188 7.82 -7.33 -7.55
N TRP A 189 9.14 -7.53 -7.48
CA TRP A 189 9.91 -7.22 -6.27
C TRP A 189 11.22 -6.48 -6.47
N ASP A 190 11.74 -6.36 -7.69
CA ASP A 190 12.96 -5.58 -7.96
C ASP A 190 12.62 -4.23 -8.64
N PRO A 191 12.50 -3.12 -7.89
CA PRO A 191 12.20 -1.81 -8.47
C PRO A 191 13.28 -1.31 -9.44
N GLN A 192 14.54 -1.75 -9.30
CA GLN A 192 15.64 -1.32 -10.16
C GLN A 192 15.46 -1.81 -11.59
N ILE A 193 14.80 -2.95 -11.79
CA ILE A 193 14.45 -3.46 -13.13
C ILE A 193 13.49 -2.50 -13.83
N GLY A 194 12.53 -1.92 -13.10
CA GLY A 194 11.63 -0.92 -13.67
C GLY A 194 12.35 0.33 -14.16
N GLU A 195 13.37 0.79 -13.41
CA GLU A 195 14.21 1.92 -13.81
C GLU A 195 15.11 1.58 -15.00
N ALA A 196 15.66 0.37 -15.05
CA ALA A 196 16.48 -0.11 -16.15
C ALA A 196 15.65 -0.27 -17.44
N PHE A 197 14.44 -0.80 -17.34
CA PHE A 197 13.51 -0.96 -18.47
C PHE A 197 13.17 0.39 -19.11
N GLY A 198 12.95 1.43 -18.30
CA GLY A 198 12.69 2.79 -18.80
C GLY A 198 13.85 3.41 -19.59
N LYS A 199 15.04 2.79 -19.58
CA LYS A 199 16.21 3.20 -20.36
C LYS A 199 16.37 2.41 -21.67
N LEU A 200 15.51 1.42 -21.93
CA LEU A 200 15.58 0.65 -23.17
C LEU A 200 15.25 1.51 -24.39
N PRO A 201 15.84 1.21 -25.55
CA PRO A 201 15.45 1.84 -26.81
C PRO A 201 13.95 1.63 -27.08
N GLY A 202 13.22 2.71 -27.33
CA GLY A 202 11.78 2.67 -27.59
C GLY A 202 10.90 2.63 -26.33
N ALA A 203 11.47 2.65 -25.13
CA ALA A 203 10.70 2.68 -23.89
C ALA A 203 9.87 3.96 -23.80
N GLU A 204 8.57 3.80 -23.54
CA GLU A 204 7.65 4.92 -23.40
C GLU A 204 7.73 5.48 -21.97
N GLU A 205 7.91 6.80 -21.84
CA GLU A 205 8.14 7.49 -20.55
C GLU A 205 7.05 7.23 -19.49
N ARG A 206 5.82 6.90 -19.93
CA ARG A 206 4.67 6.66 -19.06
C ARG A 206 4.13 5.25 -19.30
N GLY A 207 4.47 4.33 -18.41
CA GLY A 207 3.79 3.03 -18.35
C GLY A 207 4.69 1.81 -18.27
N ARG A 208 6.02 1.98 -18.35
CA ARG A 208 6.97 0.84 -18.48
C ARG A 208 6.55 -0.07 -19.63
N THR A 209 6.32 0.55 -20.78
CA THR A 209 5.84 -0.10 -22.00
C THR A 209 6.84 0.07 -23.14
N LEU A 210 6.82 -0.89 -24.06
CA LEU A 210 7.49 -0.87 -25.34
C LEU A 210 6.48 -1.08 -26.46
N PRO A 211 6.68 -0.45 -27.63
CA PRO A 211 5.90 -0.78 -28.81
C PRO A 211 6.15 -2.23 -29.24
N VAL A 212 5.15 -2.84 -29.87
CA VAL A 212 5.27 -4.13 -30.54
C VAL A 212 5.96 -3.91 -31.88
N ASP A 213 7.28 -3.74 -31.84
CA ASP A 213 8.14 -3.42 -33.00
C ASP A 213 9.38 -4.34 -33.02
N PRO A 214 9.73 -4.99 -34.15
CA PRO A 214 10.91 -5.86 -34.23
C PRO A 214 12.23 -5.17 -33.86
N TRP A 215 12.34 -3.85 -34.03
CA TRP A 215 13.56 -3.10 -33.73
C TRP A 215 13.93 -3.11 -32.24
N VAL A 216 12.94 -3.21 -31.32
CA VAL A 216 13.22 -3.24 -29.87
C VAL A 216 13.67 -4.62 -29.38
N VAL A 217 13.43 -5.68 -30.16
CA VAL A 217 13.60 -7.07 -29.75
C VAL A 217 15.04 -7.40 -29.32
N PRO A 218 16.11 -7.01 -30.03
CA PRO A 218 17.47 -7.37 -29.61
C PRO A 218 17.84 -6.83 -28.21
N ALA A 219 17.49 -5.56 -27.93
CA ALA A 219 17.75 -4.95 -26.64
C ALA A 219 16.84 -5.53 -25.54
N LEU A 220 15.60 -5.86 -25.89
CA LEU A 220 14.66 -6.49 -24.96
C LEU A 220 15.09 -7.91 -24.61
N ASP A 221 15.55 -8.72 -25.56
CA ASP A 221 16.02 -10.09 -25.31
C ASP A 221 17.24 -10.10 -24.37
N GLU A 222 18.20 -9.19 -24.58
CA GLU A 222 19.33 -9.00 -23.67
C GLU A 222 18.85 -8.60 -22.27
N PHE A 223 17.90 -7.67 -22.19
CA PHE A 223 17.31 -7.22 -20.93
C PHE A 223 16.62 -8.35 -20.16
N LEU A 224 15.81 -9.16 -20.83
CA LEU A 224 15.07 -10.27 -20.22
C LEU A 224 16.03 -11.28 -19.57
N VAL A 225 17.11 -11.64 -20.29
CA VAL A 225 18.13 -12.55 -19.80
C VAL A 225 18.92 -11.93 -18.64
N LEU A 226 19.39 -10.69 -18.80
CA LEU A 226 20.22 -10.01 -17.80
C LEU A 226 19.50 -9.86 -16.45
N HIS A 227 18.20 -9.56 -16.49
CA HIS A 227 17.41 -9.24 -15.31
C HIS A 227 16.54 -10.41 -14.82
N GLY A 228 16.57 -11.58 -15.48
CA GLY A 228 15.74 -12.72 -15.11
C GLY A 228 14.25 -12.41 -15.18
N VAL A 229 13.83 -11.58 -16.13
CA VAL A 229 12.42 -11.21 -16.30
C VAL A 229 11.69 -12.38 -16.97
N ALA A 230 10.65 -12.88 -16.31
CA ALA A 230 9.79 -13.89 -16.91
C ALA A 230 8.89 -13.27 -17.98
N VAL A 231 8.53 -14.03 -19.01
CA VAL A 231 7.55 -13.62 -20.01
C VAL A 231 6.30 -14.45 -19.81
N ASP A 232 5.13 -13.81 -19.77
CA ASP A 232 3.86 -14.56 -19.69
C ASP A 232 3.45 -15.11 -21.07
N GLY A 233 2.44 -15.99 -21.11
CA GLY A 233 1.98 -16.60 -22.36
C GLY A 233 1.65 -15.59 -23.47
N PRO A 234 0.84 -14.54 -23.20
CA PRO A 234 0.61 -13.45 -24.16
C PRO A 234 1.90 -12.76 -24.63
N GLY A 235 2.81 -12.44 -23.72
CA GLY A 235 4.10 -11.82 -24.04
C GLY A 235 5.00 -12.71 -24.89
N GLU A 236 5.03 -14.01 -24.61
CA GLU A 236 5.79 -14.99 -25.40
C GLU A 236 5.27 -15.05 -26.84
N PHE A 237 3.95 -15.08 -27.00
CA PHE A 237 3.32 -15.08 -28.32
C PHE A 237 3.67 -13.83 -29.11
N THR A 238 3.55 -12.64 -28.49
CA THR A 238 3.88 -11.37 -29.14
C THR A 238 5.38 -11.29 -29.49
N LEU A 239 6.28 -11.68 -28.58
CA LEU A 239 7.72 -11.68 -28.86
C LEU A 239 8.10 -12.65 -29.98
N ALA A 240 7.50 -13.84 -30.00
CA ALA A 240 7.74 -14.82 -31.05
C ALA A 240 7.30 -14.31 -32.43
N ALA A 241 6.26 -13.49 -32.51
CA ALA A 241 5.80 -12.89 -33.76
C ALA A 241 6.70 -11.75 -34.28
N LEU A 242 7.54 -11.17 -33.41
CA LEU A 242 8.45 -10.08 -33.75
C LEU A 242 9.86 -10.55 -34.17
N ARG A 243 10.20 -11.81 -33.90
CA ARG A 243 11.49 -12.46 -34.26
C ARG A 243 11.42 -13.09 -35.64
#